data_AF-A0A434VB00-F1
#
_entry.id   AF-A0A434VB00-F1
#
_cell.length_a   1.000
_cell.length_b   1.000
_cell.length_c   1.000
_cell.angle_alpha   90.00
_cell.angle_beta   90.00
_cell.angle_gamma   90.00
#
_symmetry.space_group_name_H-M   'P 1'
#
loop_
_entity.id
_entity.type
_entity.pdbx_description
1 polymer ?
#
loop_
_entity_poly.entity_id
_entity_poly.type
_entity_poly.pdbx_seq_one_letter_code
_entity_poly.pdbx_strand_id
1 'polypeptide(L)'
;AGQRCSALRVLYVQKDVEKKMLEMLKGAMEALTVGDPWVISTDVGPVIDDEAQASISDYCTKKGLEGRLIAKLEAPKSGRFVAPHVFRVKGIEEMEREVFGPVLHVASFDADDIDAVIAAINRKGYGLTFGLHTRIEGRVQHFVDGIHAGNIYVNRNQIGAVVGSQPFGGEGLSGTGPKAGGPHYLRRFRKGPEAGTEVGEGHKVTATELADNLPDPALGGWSTRPDRVAILRKHLRGKGAAAIAAAASLDFGQVDLPGPTGEANTLSLAPRGRVLCLGPDADTLLAQTIQALAAGNAVLAVAPGAPAVLSALTGKGLPLAAIDGRPDPVEARALKVDVVAFSGTPEAARIVRKVIAERAGPIVPLVREVLNPAAYAHERAVCVDTTAAGGNASLLAAA
;
A
#
# COMPACT_ATOMS: atom_id res chain seq x y z
N ALA A 1 1.69 4.13 24.47
CA ALA A 1 2.13 5.47 24.00
C ALA A 1 2.15 5.64 22.47
N GLY A 2 1.24 5.04 21.68
CA GLY A 2 1.19 5.29 20.22
C GLY A 2 2.43 4.88 19.40
N GLN A 3 3.36 4.11 19.97
CA GLN A 3 4.59 3.63 19.32
C GLN A 3 4.33 2.33 18.55
N ARG A 4 3.30 2.33 17.70
CA ARG A 4 3.03 1.27 16.72
C ARG A 4 2.95 1.93 15.35
N CYS A 5 3.54 1.29 14.34
CA CYS A 5 3.37 1.75 12.95
C CYS A 5 1.89 1.73 12.52
N SER A 6 1.08 0.84 13.10
CA SER A 6 -0.37 0.75 12.90
C SER A 6 -1.22 1.64 13.80
N ALA A 7 -0.61 2.51 14.64
CA ALA A 7 -1.38 3.37 15.53
C ALA A 7 -2.24 4.37 14.74
N LEU A 8 -3.45 4.63 15.23
CA LEU A 8 -4.34 5.65 14.67
C LEU A 8 -3.73 7.04 14.83
N ARG A 9 -3.42 7.69 13.70
CA ARG A 9 -2.86 9.04 13.67
C ARG A 9 -3.93 10.11 13.47
N VAL A 10 -4.92 9.83 12.63
CA VAL A 10 -6.00 10.77 12.29
C VAL A 10 -7.33 10.01 12.31
N LEU A 11 -8.23 10.43 13.20
CA LEU A 11 -9.62 10.00 13.24
C LEU A 11 -10.46 10.98 12.41
N TYR A 12 -11.13 10.48 11.39
CA TYR A 12 -12.19 11.21 10.69
C TYR A 12 -13.55 10.86 11.30
N VAL A 13 -14.32 11.88 11.68
CA VAL A 13 -15.66 11.71 12.26
C VAL A 13 -16.69 12.45 11.42
N GLN A 14 -17.80 11.80 11.09
CA GLN A 14 -18.91 12.45 10.39
C GLN A 14 -19.52 13.52 11.30
N LYS A 15 -19.80 14.73 10.77
CA LYS A 15 -20.16 15.90 11.60
C LYS A 15 -21.39 15.68 12.48
N ASP A 16 -22.37 14.92 12.02
CA ASP A 16 -23.62 14.62 12.72
C ASP A 16 -23.42 13.85 14.05
N VAL A 17 -22.35 13.07 14.16
CA VAL A 17 -22.03 12.29 15.39
C VAL A 17 -20.82 12.83 16.15
N GLU A 18 -20.18 13.89 15.63
CA GLU A 18 -18.90 14.39 16.12
C GLU A 18 -18.92 14.79 17.60
N LYS A 19 -19.90 15.61 18.00
CA LYS A 19 -20.00 16.11 19.38
C LYS A 19 -20.04 14.95 20.38
N LYS A 20 -20.94 14.00 20.15
CA LYS A 20 -21.12 12.82 21.00
C LYS A 20 -19.88 11.95 21.03
N MET A 21 -19.23 11.76 19.87
CA MET A 21 -18.00 10.99 19.79
C MET A 21 -16.87 11.65 20.57
N LEU A 22 -16.67 12.96 20.42
CA LEU A 22 -15.60 13.65 21.14
C LEU A 22 -15.81 13.71 22.66
N GLU A 23 -17.05 13.83 23.11
CA GLU A 23 -17.39 13.72 24.54
C GLU A 23 -17.04 12.33 25.08
N MET A 24 -17.45 11.28 24.37
CA MET A 24 -17.14 9.90 24.77
C MET A 24 -15.64 9.59 24.71
N LEU A 25 -14.92 10.11 23.70
CA LEU A 25 -13.48 9.97 23.58
C LEU A 25 -12.76 10.59 24.77
N LYS A 26 -13.16 11.79 25.19
CA LYS A 26 -12.60 12.47 26.37
C LYS A 26 -12.80 11.65 27.64
N GLY A 27 -14.04 11.22 27.90
CA GLY A 27 -14.32 10.38 29.07
C GLY A 27 -13.55 9.05 29.04
N ALA A 28 -13.42 8.42 27.88
CA ALA A 28 -12.63 7.20 27.72
C ALA A 28 -11.13 7.46 27.95
N MET A 29 -10.60 8.61 27.53
CA MET A 29 -9.22 8.99 27.81
C MET A 29 -8.99 9.22 29.31
N GLU A 30 -9.91 9.91 29.99
CA GLU A 30 -9.80 10.21 31.42
C GLU A 30 -9.76 8.94 32.29
N ALA A 31 -10.28 7.82 31.78
CA ALA A 31 -10.19 6.51 32.44
C ALA A 31 -8.81 5.83 32.28
N LEU A 32 -7.91 6.34 31.45
CA LEU A 32 -6.59 5.74 31.21
C LEU A 32 -5.58 6.12 32.30
N THR A 33 -4.81 5.14 32.74
CA THR A 33 -3.67 5.33 33.64
C THR A 33 -2.35 5.42 32.85
N VAL A 34 -1.68 6.57 32.96
CA VAL A 34 -0.34 6.79 32.38
C VAL A 34 0.72 6.57 33.46
N GLY A 35 1.64 5.62 33.27
CA GLY A 35 2.56 5.24 34.34
C GLY A 35 3.55 4.14 34.01
N ASP A 36 4.09 3.52 35.06
CA ASP A 36 5.05 2.42 34.94
C ASP A 36 4.40 1.18 34.32
N PRO A 37 4.88 0.68 33.16
CA PRO A 37 4.30 -0.49 32.50
C PRO A 37 4.45 -1.81 33.30
N TRP A 38 5.25 -1.83 34.36
CA TRP A 38 5.31 -2.99 35.28
C TRP A 38 4.08 -3.10 36.20
N VAL A 39 3.31 -2.03 36.33
CA VAL A 39 2.06 -2.03 37.10
C VAL A 39 0.91 -2.44 36.19
N ILE A 40 0.19 -3.52 36.54
CA ILE A 40 -0.88 -4.09 35.70
C ILE A 40 -2.02 -3.12 35.38
N SER A 41 -2.26 -2.12 36.24
CA SER A 41 -3.28 -1.09 36.03
C SER A 41 -2.83 0.03 35.09
N THR A 42 -1.59 0.01 34.60
CA THR A 42 -1.09 1.02 33.65
C THR A 42 -1.53 0.68 32.22
N ASP A 43 -2.25 1.61 31.59
CA ASP A 43 -2.68 1.47 30.20
C ASP A 43 -1.65 2.05 29.22
N VAL A 44 -0.96 3.12 29.62
CA VAL A 44 -0.04 3.87 28.76
C VAL A 44 1.33 4.01 29.43
N GLY A 45 2.29 3.21 28.96
CA GLY A 45 3.70 3.32 29.35
C GLY A 45 4.46 4.51 28.72
N PRO A 46 5.78 4.60 28.93
CA PRO A 46 6.63 5.68 28.41
C PRO A 46 6.86 5.59 26.89
N VAL A 47 7.46 6.64 26.33
CA VAL A 47 8.12 6.61 25.02
C VAL A 47 9.56 6.08 25.15
N ILE A 48 10.17 5.68 24.03
CA ILE A 48 11.39 4.87 24.04
C ILE A 48 12.63 5.61 24.57
N ASP A 49 12.86 6.85 24.14
CA ASP A 49 14.05 7.63 24.44
C ASP A 49 13.76 9.13 24.62
N ASP A 50 14.80 9.88 24.98
CA ASP A 50 14.73 11.31 25.28
C ASP A 50 14.47 12.13 24.00
N GLU A 51 14.97 11.68 22.84
CA GLU A 51 14.74 12.32 21.55
C GLU A 51 13.27 12.23 21.13
N ALA A 52 12.67 11.04 21.24
CA ALA A 52 11.25 10.84 21.01
C ALA A 52 10.42 11.69 21.98
N GLN A 53 10.75 11.69 23.28
CA GLN A 53 10.06 12.48 24.27
C GLN A 53 10.08 13.98 23.91
N ALA A 54 11.26 14.53 23.60
CA ALA A 54 11.42 15.93 23.22
C ALA A 54 10.65 16.26 21.94
N SER A 55 10.87 15.50 20.86
CA SER A 55 10.25 15.74 19.55
C SER A 55 8.71 15.71 19.61
N ILE A 56 8.14 14.78 20.36
CA ILE A 56 6.68 14.68 20.52
C ILE A 56 6.16 15.79 21.45
N SER A 57 6.86 16.09 22.55
CA SER A 57 6.45 17.14 23.49
C SER A 57 6.48 18.53 22.86
N ASP A 58 7.50 18.81 22.03
CA ASP A 58 7.63 20.06 21.28
C ASP A 58 6.50 20.19 20.26
N TYR A 59 6.18 19.10 19.54
CA TYR A 59 5.04 19.06 18.63
C TYR A 59 3.73 19.38 19.36
N CYS A 60 3.47 18.72 20.49
CA CYS A 60 2.26 18.94 21.29
C CYS A 60 2.18 20.37 21.83
N THR A 61 3.30 20.94 22.28
CA THR A 61 3.36 22.32 22.78
C THR A 61 3.02 23.31 21.67
N LYS A 62 3.64 23.17 20.49
CA LYS A 62 3.35 24.01 19.32
C LYS A 62 1.88 23.93 18.92
N LYS A 63 1.33 22.71 18.79
CA LYS A 63 -0.09 22.51 18.44
C LYS A 63 -1.06 23.01 19.52
N GLY A 64 -0.67 22.96 20.79
CA GLY A 64 -1.43 23.56 21.88
C GLY A 64 -1.53 25.09 21.74
N LEU A 65 -0.42 25.76 21.42
CA LEU A 65 -0.38 27.21 21.22
C LEU A 65 -1.18 27.68 20.00
N GLU A 66 -1.37 26.82 18.99
CA GLU A 66 -2.26 27.07 17.85
C GLU A 66 -3.76 27.01 18.21
N GLY A 67 -4.12 26.74 19.47
CA GLY A 67 -5.51 26.65 19.93
C GLY A 67 -6.25 25.41 19.43
N ARG A 68 -5.52 24.35 19.03
CA ARG A 68 -6.08 23.13 18.43
C ARG A 68 -6.37 22.02 19.44
N LEU A 69 -6.03 22.21 20.72
CA LEU A 69 -6.16 21.15 21.72
C LEU A 69 -7.64 20.81 22.01
N ILE A 70 -8.00 19.53 21.90
CA ILE A 70 -9.32 19.01 22.24
C ILE A 70 -9.31 18.39 23.64
N ALA A 71 -8.29 17.59 23.94
CA ALA A 71 -8.14 16.86 25.19
C ALA A 71 -6.66 16.53 25.46
N LYS A 72 -6.30 16.46 26.74
CA LYS A 72 -4.97 16.09 27.21
C LYS A 72 -5.10 15.42 28.59
N LEU A 73 -4.32 14.36 28.81
CA LEU A 73 -4.17 13.77 30.15
C LEU A 73 -2.94 14.32 30.88
N GLU A 74 -2.83 13.99 32.16
CA GLU A 74 -1.57 14.16 32.88
C GLU A 74 -0.62 12.99 32.58
N ALA A 75 0.68 13.25 32.77
CA ALA A 75 1.72 12.24 32.67
C ALA A 75 2.72 12.41 33.82
N PRO A 76 3.38 11.33 34.26
CA PRO A 76 4.43 11.42 35.27
C PRO A 76 5.50 12.46 34.92
N LYS A 77 5.95 13.21 35.93
CA LYS A 77 6.98 14.26 35.76
C LYS A 77 8.39 13.70 35.57
N SER A 78 8.64 12.47 36.03
CA SER A 78 9.91 11.76 35.90
C SER A 78 9.77 10.60 34.92
N GLY A 79 10.87 10.31 34.22
CA GLY A 79 10.90 9.31 33.16
C GLY A 79 10.49 9.87 31.79
N ARG A 80 10.51 8.99 30.78
CA ARG A 80 10.28 9.34 29.38
C ARG A 80 8.80 9.30 29.02
N PHE A 81 7.99 10.11 29.69
CA PHE A 81 6.56 10.16 29.43
C PHE A 81 6.17 11.33 28.55
N VAL A 82 5.19 11.07 27.68
CA VAL A 82 4.45 12.09 26.96
C VAL A 82 2.97 11.84 27.22
N ALA A 83 2.26 12.85 27.70
CA ALA A 83 0.83 12.76 27.93
C ALA A 83 0.08 12.41 26.62
N PRO A 84 -0.96 11.57 26.68
CA PRO A 84 -1.91 11.44 25.59
C PRO A 84 -2.56 12.79 25.23
N HIS A 85 -2.50 13.18 23.96
CA HIS A 85 -3.10 14.40 23.42
C HIS A 85 -4.06 14.11 22.28
N VAL A 86 -5.12 14.92 22.19
CA VAL A 86 -6.03 14.96 21.04
C VAL A 86 -6.05 16.38 20.47
N PHE A 87 -5.77 16.53 19.19
CA PHE A 87 -5.77 17.82 18.49
C PHE A 87 -6.81 17.85 17.37
N ARG A 88 -7.41 19.01 17.15
CA ARG A 88 -8.25 19.30 15.99
C ARG A 88 -7.38 19.60 14.78
N VAL A 89 -7.69 18.97 13.65
CA VAL A 89 -7.12 19.29 12.33
C VAL A 89 -8.25 19.42 11.30
N LYS A 90 -7.99 20.09 10.18
CA LYS A 90 -8.97 20.16 9.07
C LYS A 90 -9.08 18.83 8.31
N GLY A 91 -7.99 18.09 8.26
CA GLY A 91 -7.86 16.87 7.49
C GLY A 91 -6.44 16.33 7.62
N ILE A 92 -6.21 15.16 7.02
CA ILE A 92 -4.91 14.51 7.00
C ILE A 92 -3.87 15.38 6.29
N GLU A 93 -4.29 16.27 5.38
CA GLU A 93 -3.44 17.23 4.67
C GLU A 93 -2.60 18.10 5.61
N GLU A 94 -3.12 18.48 6.77
CA GLU A 94 -2.39 19.27 7.78
C GLU A 94 -1.27 18.48 8.48
N MET A 95 -1.16 17.17 8.25
CA MET A 95 -0.10 16.32 8.79
C MET A 95 1.15 16.40 7.92
N GLU A 96 2.14 17.17 8.37
CA GLU A 96 3.42 17.36 7.68
C GLU A 96 4.30 16.11 7.73
N ARG A 97 4.27 15.40 8.86
CA ARG A 97 5.07 14.19 9.12
C ARG A 97 4.33 13.25 10.05
N GLU A 98 4.84 12.02 10.17
CA GLU A 98 4.41 11.12 11.23
C GLU A 98 4.85 11.62 12.62
N VAL A 99 3.94 11.54 13.59
CA VAL A 99 4.22 11.75 15.01
C VAL A 99 4.10 10.40 15.71
N PHE A 100 5.24 9.77 16.00
CA PHE A 100 5.30 8.41 16.56
C PHE A 100 5.11 8.38 18.08
N GLY A 101 3.96 8.90 18.55
CA GLY A 101 3.66 9.09 19.96
C GLY A 101 2.17 8.98 20.29
N PRO A 102 1.77 9.22 21.56
CA PRO A 102 0.38 9.16 22.01
C PRO A 102 -0.38 10.43 21.61
N VAL A 103 -0.40 10.75 20.31
CA VAL A 103 -1.02 11.95 19.75
C VAL A 103 -2.04 11.54 18.70
N LEU A 104 -3.30 11.86 18.95
CA LEU A 104 -4.40 11.64 18.01
C LEU A 104 -4.84 12.97 17.40
N HIS A 105 -5.06 12.98 16.10
CA HIS A 105 -5.67 14.11 15.41
C HIS A 105 -7.11 13.77 15.04
N VAL A 106 -8.01 14.75 15.13
CA VAL A 106 -9.41 14.60 14.76
C VAL A 106 -9.73 15.56 13.63
N ALA A 107 -10.22 15.03 12.53
CA ALA A 107 -10.84 15.76 11.43
C ALA A 107 -12.33 15.41 11.37
N SER A 108 -13.12 16.31 10.78
CA SER A 108 -14.55 16.09 10.57
C SER A 108 -14.92 16.27 9.11
N PHE A 109 -15.90 15.51 8.63
CA PHE A 109 -16.35 15.54 7.24
C PHE A 109 -17.88 15.45 7.15
N ASP A 110 -18.47 16.00 6.08
CA ASP A 110 -19.89 15.83 5.78
C ASP A 110 -20.12 14.45 5.15
N ALA A 111 -21.31 13.87 5.32
CA ALA A 111 -21.59 12.50 4.85
C ALA A 111 -21.36 12.30 3.34
N ASP A 112 -21.59 13.36 2.55
CA ASP A 112 -21.43 13.36 1.09
C ASP A 112 -19.98 13.55 0.64
N ASP A 113 -19.04 13.88 1.56
CA ASP A 113 -17.63 14.13 1.25
C ASP A 113 -16.75 12.87 1.35
N ILE A 114 -17.34 11.67 1.40
CA ILE A 114 -16.61 10.40 1.54
C ILE A 114 -15.51 10.26 0.48
N ASP A 115 -15.81 10.56 -0.78
CA ASP A 115 -14.84 10.48 -1.88
C ASP A 115 -13.68 11.46 -1.71
N ALA A 116 -13.97 12.67 -1.22
CA ALA A 116 -12.95 13.65 -0.92
C ALA A 116 -12.03 13.17 0.22
N VAL A 117 -12.57 12.51 1.24
CA VAL A 117 -11.81 11.91 2.35
C VAL A 117 -10.92 10.76 1.86
N ILE A 118 -11.45 9.83 1.06
CA ILE A 118 -10.67 8.74 0.47
C ILE A 118 -9.52 9.31 -0.35
N ALA A 119 -9.81 10.28 -1.23
CA ALA A 119 -8.80 10.92 -2.06
C ALA A 119 -7.74 11.67 -1.23
N ALA A 120 -8.14 12.35 -0.15
CA ALA A 120 -7.23 13.03 0.78
C ALA A 120 -6.25 12.06 1.45
N ILE A 121 -6.76 10.91 1.93
CA ILE A 121 -5.96 9.87 2.56
C ILE A 121 -4.96 9.29 1.55
N ASN A 122 -5.43 8.89 0.37
CA ASN A 122 -4.56 8.29 -0.65
C ASN A 122 -3.47 9.27 -1.13
N ARG A 123 -3.78 10.58 -1.24
CA ARG A 123 -2.82 11.62 -1.66
C ARG A 123 -1.64 11.78 -0.71
N LYS A 124 -1.74 11.37 0.57
CA LYS A 124 -0.59 11.41 1.48
C LYS A 124 0.51 10.43 1.09
N GLY A 125 0.21 9.43 0.27
CA GLY A 125 1.20 8.49 -0.24
C GLY A 125 1.63 7.42 0.77
N TYR A 126 1.16 7.49 2.01
CA TYR A 126 1.22 6.37 2.95
C TYR A 126 0.02 5.44 2.74
N GLY A 127 0.15 4.18 3.14
CA GLY A 127 -0.88 3.16 2.94
C GLY A 127 -0.64 1.92 3.81
N LEU A 128 -0.47 2.09 5.12
CA LEU A 128 -0.19 0.98 6.03
C LEU A 128 -1.46 0.35 6.59
N THR A 129 -2.14 1.05 7.51
CA THR A 129 -3.40 0.61 8.12
C THR A 129 -4.50 1.63 7.89
N PHE A 130 -5.72 1.14 7.66
CA PHE A 130 -6.93 1.95 7.60
C PHE A 130 -8.04 1.28 8.42
N GLY A 131 -8.76 2.05 9.22
CA GLY A 131 -9.89 1.60 10.03
C GLY A 131 -11.18 2.27 9.58
N LEU A 132 -12.27 1.50 9.50
CA LEU A 132 -13.60 1.99 9.18
C LEU A 132 -14.61 1.45 10.18
N HIS A 133 -15.43 2.34 10.75
CA HIS A 133 -16.58 1.95 11.56
C HIS A 133 -17.87 2.36 10.84
N THR A 134 -18.63 1.37 10.36
CA THR A 134 -19.95 1.56 9.74
C THR A 134 -20.74 0.26 9.73
N ARG A 135 -22.07 0.38 9.80
CA ARG A 135 -23.01 -0.74 9.62
C ARG A 135 -23.54 -0.84 8.19
N ILE A 136 -23.16 0.08 7.31
CA ILE A 136 -23.65 0.15 5.93
C ILE A 136 -22.68 -0.61 5.04
N GLU A 137 -23.08 -1.80 4.59
CA GLU A 137 -22.25 -2.68 3.76
C GLU A 137 -21.76 -2.01 2.47
N GLY A 138 -22.64 -1.30 1.76
CA GLY A 138 -22.24 -0.54 0.57
C GLY A 138 -21.16 0.49 0.85
N ARG A 139 -21.14 1.09 2.06
CA ARG A 139 -20.07 2.00 2.48
C ARG A 139 -18.77 1.26 2.78
N VAL A 140 -18.85 0.07 3.38
CA VAL A 140 -17.67 -0.80 3.56
C VAL A 140 -17.02 -1.08 2.22
N GLN A 141 -17.80 -1.55 1.24
CA GLN A 141 -17.28 -1.88 -0.09
C GLN A 141 -16.67 -0.66 -0.76
N HIS A 142 -17.35 0.50 -0.71
CA HIS A 142 -16.87 1.75 -1.28
C HIS A 142 -15.49 2.17 -0.74
N PHE A 143 -15.26 2.05 0.58
CA PHE A 143 -13.95 2.34 1.16
C PHE A 143 -12.91 1.26 0.86
N VAL A 144 -13.29 -0.02 0.86
CA VAL A 144 -12.37 -1.14 0.54
C VAL A 144 -11.84 -1.01 -0.88
N ASP A 145 -12.70 -0.63 -1.83
CA ASP A 145 -12.32 -0.44 -3.24
C ASP A 145 -11.52 0.85 -3.47
N GLY A 146 -11.82 1.91 -2.72
CA GLY A 146 -11.24 3.24 -2.90
C GLY A 146 -9.93 3.49 -2.14
N ILE A 147 -9.72 2.90 -0.97
CA ILE A 147 -8.56 3.18 -0.12
C ILE A 147 -7.30 2.44 -0.59
N HIS A 148 -6.20 3.16 -0.60
CA HIS A 148 -4.87 2.65 -0.92
C HIS A 148 -4.10 2.34 0.37
N ALA A 149 -4.46 1.23 1.01
CA ALA A 149 -3.79 0.74 2.22
C ALA A 149 -3.63 -0.78 2.20
N GLY A 150 -2.51 -1.27 2.73
CA GLY A 150 -2.23 -2.69 2.77
C GLY A 150 -3.09 -3.47 3.78
N ASN A 151 -3.48 -2.86 4.90
CA ASN A 151 -4.31 -3.50 5.93
C ASN A 151 -5.55 -2.66 6.22
N ILE A 152 -6.73 -3.20 5.95
CA ILE A 152 -8.02 -2.54 6.16
C ILE A 152 -8.77 -3.29 7.26
N TYR A 153 -9.30 -2.54 8.23
CA TYR A 153 -9.99 -3.07 9.39
C TYR A 153 -11.39 -2.47 9.49
N VAL A 154 -12.42 -3.31 9.54
CA VAL A 154 -13.82 -2.89 9.54
C VAL A 154 -14.46 -3.26 10.88
N ASN A 155 -15.03 -2.26 11.55
CA ASN A 155 -15.73 -2.34 12.83
C ASN A 155 -14.89 -2.87 14.00
N ARG A 156 -13.57 -2.65 13.96
CA ARG A 156 -12.62 -3.09 14.98
C ARG A 156 -11.44 -2.11 15.05
N ASN A 157 -10.56 -2.30 16.03
CA ASN A 157 -9.29 -1.58 16.04
C ASN A 157 -8.41 -1.97 14.83
N GLN A 158 -7.45 -1.10 14.49
CA GLN A 158 -6.53 -1.29 13.36
C GLN A 158 -5.11 -1.71 13.78
N ILE A 159 -4.94 -2.27 14.98
CA ILE A 159 -3.64 -2.69 15.52
C ILE A 159 -3.60 -4.20 15.75
N GLY A 160 -2.41 -4.74 16.03
CA GLY A 160 -2.27 -6.14 16.45
C GLY A 160 -2.54 -7.16 15.34
N ALA A 161 -2.09 -6.88 14.11
CA ALA A 161 -2.18 -7.82 13.00
C ALA A 161 -1.57 -9.18 13.36
N VAL A 162 -2.32 -10.25 13.12
CA VAL A 162 -1.95 -11.64 13.42
C VAL A 162 -1.32 -12.29 12.21
N VAL A 163 -0.18 -12.95 12.41
CA VAL A 163 0.56 -13.65 11.35
C VAL A 163 -0.32 -14.73 10.71
N GLY A 164 -0.36 -14.78 9.38
CA GLY A 164 -1.16 -15.74 8.61
C GLY A 164 -2.65 -15.40 8.49
N SER A 165 -3.20 -14.57 9.38
CA SER A 165 -4.60 -14.12 9.35
C SER A 165 -4.76 -12.70 8.80
N GLN A 166 -3.89 -11.77 9.21
CA GLN A 166 -3.78 -10.44 8.64
C GLN A 166 -2.33 -10.15 8.27
N PRO A 167 -1.80 -10.75 7.19
CA PRO A 167 -0.48 -10.41 6.66
C PRO A 167 -0.25 -8.89 6.67
N PHE A 168 0.88 -8.46 7.23
CA PHE A 168 1.09 -7.07 7.61
C PHE A 168 2.13 -6.38 6.73
N GLY A 169 1.78 -5.20 6.24
CA GLY A 169 2.63 -4.38 5.38
C GLY A 169 1.79 -3.44 4.52
N GLY A 170 2.36 -2.32 4.12
CA GLY A 170 1.66 -1.28 3.38
C GLY A 170 2.11 -1.13 1.93
N GLU A 171 1.60 -0.08 1.30
CA GLU A 171 1.98 0.39 -0.04
C GLU A 171 2.47 1.85 0.00
N GLY A 172 3.05 2.32 -1.12
CA GLY A 172 3.62 3.66 -1.21
C GLY A 172 4.78 3.90 -0.23
N LEU A 173 4.71 5.01 0.50
CA LEU A 173 5.70 5.40 1.52
C LEU A 173 5.75 4.44 2.71
N SER A 174 4.75 3.57 2.87
CA SER A 174 4.66 2.63 3.99
C SER A 174 5.46 1.35 3.79
N GLY A 175 5.89 1.03 2.57
CA GLY A 175 6.73 -0.14 2.32
C GLY A 175 6.70 -0.66 0.89
N THR A 176 7.65 -1.55 0.61
CA THR A 176 7.84 -2.19 -0.70
C THR A 176 7.04 -3.49 -0.84
N GLY A 177 6.67 -4.11 0.28
CA GLY A 177 6.24 -5.51 0.35
C GLY A 177 7.39 -6.48 0.02
N PRO A 178 7.12 -7.80 -0.03
CA PRO A 178 5.84 -8.45 0.32
C PRO A 178 5.51 -8.33 1.81
N LYS A 179 4.26 -8.63 2.19
CA LYS A 179 3.79 -8.54 3.58
C LYS A 179 4.46 -9.55 4.49
N ALA A 180 4.87 -9.11 5.67
CA ALA A 180 5.33 -10.00 6.73
C ALA A 180 4.17 -10.89 7.20
N GLY A 181 4.46 -12.17 7.44
CA GLY A 181 3.44 -13.15 7.80
C GLY A 181 2.47 -13.50 6.66
N GLY A 182 2.75 -13.07 5.43
CA GLY A 182 2.01 -13.42 4.22
C GLY A 182 2.69 -14.51 3.39
N PRO A 183 1.97 -15.09 2.40
CA PRO A 183 2.45 -16.23 1.62
C PRO A 183 3.65 -15.90 0.72
N HIS A 184 3.84 -14.63 0.37
CA HIS A 184 4.90 -14.20 -0.55
C HIS A 184 6.21 -13.80 0.15
N TYR A 185 6.24 -13.71 1.48
CA TYR A 185 7.37 -13.17 2.23
C TYR A 185 8.66 -13.99 2.05
N LEU A 186 8.58 -15.31 2.24
CA LEU A 186 9.76 -16.19 2.20
C LEU A 186 10.40 -16.24 0.81
N ARG A 187 9.62 -16.05 -0.27
CA ARG A 187 10.16 -16.02 -1.62
C ARG A 187 11.19 -14.90 -1.80
N ARG A 188 11.02 -13.77 -1.11
CA ARG A 188 11.92 -12.62 -1.20
C ARG A 188 13.36 -12.92 -0.78
N PHE A 189 13.56 -13.96 0.01
CA PHE A 189 14.86 -14.43 0.53
C PHE A 189 15.49 -15.54 -0.32
N ARG A 190 14.91 -15.87 -1.47
CA ARG A 190 15.47 -16.84 -2.44
C ARG A 190 15.86 -16.12 -3.73
N LYS A 191 16.82 -16.70 -4.45
CA LYS A 191 17.13 -16.30 -5.83
C LYS A 191 16.27 -17.11 -6.80
N GLY A 192 15.59 -16.44 -7.70
CA GLY A 192 14.96 -17.07 -8.87
C GLY A 192 15.83 -16.94 -10.12
N PRO A 193 15.44 -17.57 -11.23
CA PRO A 193 16.14 -17.44 -12.51
C PRO A 193 16.12 -16.00 -13.02
N GLU A 194 17.29 -15.50 -13.40
CA GLU A 194 17.50 -14.22 -14.10
C GLU A 194 18.04 -14.52 -15.51
N ALA A 195 17.75 -13.67 -16.50
CA ALA A 195 18.29 -13.83 -17.85
C ALA A 195 19.80 -13.59 -17.86
N GLY A 196 20.25 -12.51 -17.22
CA GLY A 196 21.67 -12.17 -17.07
C GLY A 196 22.37 -11.81 -18.37
N THR A 197 21.63 -11.61 -19.47
CA THR A 197 22.16 -11.31 -20.79
C THR A 197 22.45 -9.81 -20.95
N GLU A 198 23.34 -9.49 -21.91
CA GLU A 198 23.57 -8.10 -22.31
C GLU A 198 22.36 -7.55 -23.06
N VAL A 199 22.10 -6.26 -22.88
CA VAL A 199 21.07 -5.57 -23.65
C VAL A 199 21.61 -5.37 -25.08
N GLY A 200 20.79 -5.52 -26.11
CA GLY A 200 21.17 -5.22 -27.51
C GLY A 200 21.26 -3.71 -27.79
N GLU A 201 22.05 -3.26 -28.77
CA GLU A 201 22.18 -1.83 -29.07
C GLU A 201 20.84 -1.18 -29.44
N GLY A 202 20.67 0.12 -29.14
CA GLY A 202 19.46 0.86 -29.43
C GLY A 202 19.67 2.35 -29.20
N HIS A 203 18.85 3.18 -29.86
CA HIS A 203 18.93 4.63 -29.66
C HIS A 203 18.54 5.03 -28.24
N LYS A 204 19.01 6.19 -27.79
CA LYS A 204 18.68 6.71 -26.46
C LYS A 204 17.27 7.30 -26.47
N VAL A 205 16.40 6.76 -25.61
CA VAL A 205 15.04 7.24 -25.38
C VAL A 205 15.11 8.35 -24.32
N THR A 206 14.53 9.51 -24.64
CA THR A 206 14.59 10.72 -23.81
C THR A 206 13.57 10.71 -22.67
N ALA A 207 13.74 11.52 -21.62
CA ALA A 207 12.73 11.63 -20.56
C ALA A 207 11.36 12.07 -21.08
N THR A 208 11.34 13.00 -22.04
CA THR A 208 10.09 13.47 -22.68
C THR A 208 9.40 12.33 -23.39
N GLU A 209 10.13 11.55 -24.18
CA GLU A 209 9.56 10.40 -24.89
C GLU A 209 9.02 9.32 -23.93
N LEU A 210 9.73 9.05 -22.83
CA LEU A 210 9.24 8.15 -21.79
C LEU A 210 7.96 8.67 -21.13
N ALA A 211 7.89 9.97 -20.85
CA ALA A 211 6.74 10.60 -20.19
C ALA A 211 5.51 10.65 -21.10
N ASP A 212 5.70 11.01 -22.37
CA ASP A 212 4.62 11.15 -23.36
C ASP A 212 3.98 9.80 -23.71
N ASN A 213 4.73 8.70 -23.57
CA ASN A 213 4.24 7.34 -23.84
C ASN A 213 3.83 6.58 -22.56
N LEU A 214 3.87 7.20 -21.38
CA LEU A 214 3.56 6.52 -20.13
C LEU A 214 2.05 6.17 -20.09
N PRO A 215 1.65 4.89 -20.07
CA PRO A 215 0.24 4.54 -20.16
C PRO A 215 -0.56 4.98 -18.92
N ASP A 216 -1.85 5.23 -19.14
CA ASP A 216 -2.81 5.46 -18.08
C ASP A 216 -3.21 4.13 -17.40
N PRO A 217 -2.96 3.95 -16.09
CA PRO A 217 -3.40 2.78 -15.33
C PRO A 217 -4.92 2.58 -15.32
N ALA A 218 -5.71 3.64 -15.55
CA ALA A 218 -7.16 3.57 -15.58
C ALA A 218 -7.72 3.14 -16.95
N LEU A 219 -6.87 3.04 -17.99
CA LEU A 219 -7.31 2.76 -19.36
C LEU A 219 -8.17 1.48 -19.44
N GLY A 220 -9.40 1.65 -19.93
CA GLY A 220 -10.33 0.56 -20.19
C GLY A 220 -10.77 -0.23 -18.94
N GLY A 221 -10.52 0.30 -17.73
CA GLY A 221 -10.78 -0.41 -16.47
C GLY A 221 -9.93 -1.67 -16.32
N TRP A 222 -8.75 -1.74 -16.95
CA TRP A 222 -7.92 -2.95 -16.97
C TRP A 222 -7.53 -3.42 -15.56
N SER A 223 -7.26 -2.49 -14.65
CA SER A 223 -6.84 -2.77 -13.26
C SER A 223 -7.86 -3.58 -12.44
N THR A 224 -9.15 -3.54 -12.77
CA THR A 224 -10.23 -4.23 -12.04
C THR A 224 -10.82 -5.42 -12.80
N ARG A 225 -10.33 -5.70 -14.02
CA ARG A 225 -10.84 -6.84 -14.80
C ARG A 225 -10.44 -8.19 -14.18
N PRO A 226 -11.38 -9.14 -14.01
CA PRO A 226 -11.07 -10.48 -13.51
C PRO A 226 -10.48 -11.40 -14.60
N ASP A 227 -10.75 -11.14 -15.88
CA ASP A 227 -10.42 -12.02 -17.01
C ASP A 227 -9.10 -11.66 -17.72
N ARG A 228 -8.24 -10.82 -17.09
CA ARG A 228 -6.98 -10.32 -17.66
C ARG A 228 -6.11 -11.41 -18.28
N VAL A 229 -5.88 -12.50 -17.55
CA VAL A 229 -5.03 -13.62 -18.01
C VAL A 229 -5.63 -14.31 -19.24
N ALA A 230 -6.96 -14.46 -19.29
CA ALA A 230 -7.64 -15.07 -20.43
C ALA A 230 -7.54 -14.19 -21.69
N ILE A 231 -7.69 -12.87 -21.53
CA ILE A 231 -7.51 -11.89 -22.62
C ILE A 231 -6.08 -11.94 -23.15
N LEU A 232 -5.07 -11.91 -22.27
CA LEU A 232 -3.67 -11.98 -22.67
C LEU A 232 -3.38 -13.29 -23.43
N ARG A 233 -3.86 -14.44 -22.92
CA ARG A 233 -3.72 -15.74 -23.58
C ARG A 233 -4.31 -15.74 -25.00
N LYS A 234 -5.49 -15.14 -25.18
CA LYS A 234 -6.16 -15.01 -26.48
C LYS A 234 -5.32 -14.22 -27.49
N HIS A 235 -4.74 -13.09 -27.07
CA HIS A 235 -3.95 -12.24 -27.96
C HIS A 235 -2.59 -12.85 -28.31
N LEU A 236 -1.94 -13.53 -27.36
CA LEU A 236 -0.60 -14.06 -27.53
C LEU A 236 -0.53 -15.37 -28.34
N ARG A 237 -1.64 -16.11 -28.45
CA ARG A 237 -1.74 -17.35 -29.23
C ARG A 237 -0.57 -18.33 -28.97
N GLY A 238 -0.21 -18.52 -27.70
CA GLY A 238 0.86 -19.42 -27.26
C GLY A 238 2.24 -18.77 -27.06
N LYS A 239 2.47 -17.53 -27.54
CA LYS A 239 3.69 -16.78 -27.21
C LYS A 239 3.76 -16.47 -25.71
N GLY A 240 4.95 -16.56 -25.11
CA GLY A 240 5.14 -16.28 -23.69
C GLY A 240 4.38 -17.24 -22.75
N ALA A 241 4.16 -18.50 -23.16
CA ALA A 241 3.37 -19.48 -22.42
C ALA A 241 3.80 -19.64 -20.95
N ALA A 242 5.11 -19.65 -20.67
CA ALA A 242 5.63 -19.74 -19.30
C ALA A 242 5.23 -18.54 -18.43
N ALA A 243 5.23 -17.33 -18.99
CA ALA A 243 4.81 -16.12 -18.28
C ALA A 243 3.29 -16.11 -18.02
N ILE A 244 2.50 -16.57 -18.98
CA ILE A 244 1.05 -16.76 -18.81
C ILE A 244 0.76 -17.82 -17.74
N ALA A 245 1.48 -18.95 -17.75
CA ALA A 245 1.30 -20.01 -16.76
C ALA A 245 1.70 -19.54 -15.35
N ALA A 246 2.82 -18.82 -15.22
CA ALA A 246 3.24 -18.22 -13.96
C ALA A 246 2.20 -17.23 -13.44
N ALA A 247 1.71 -16.32 -14.29
CA ALA A 247 0.67 -15.37 -13.88
C ALA A 247 -0.65 -16.09 -13.49
N ALA A 248 -1.03 -17.13 -14.23
CA ALA A 248 -2.23 -17.92 -13.95
C ALA A 248 -2.14 -18.76 -12.67
N SER A 249 -0.94 -18.99 -12.13
CA SER A 249 -0.76 -19.71 -10.86
C SER A 249 -0.99 -18.82 -9.64
N LEU A 250 -1.20 -17.52 -9.82
CA LEU A 250 -1.62 -16.62 -8.76
C LEU A 250 -3.13 -16.39 -8.84
N ASP A 251 -3.78 -16.48 -7.70
CA ASP A 251 -5.14 -15.98 -7.56
C ASP A 251 -5.07 -14.47 -7.28
N PHE A 252 -5.53 -13.67 -8.25
CA PHE A 252 -5.64 -12.22 -8.09
C PHE A 252 -6.95 -11.80 -7.41
N GLY A 253 -7.87 -12.76 -7.19
CA GLY A 253 -9.09 -12.56 -6.46
C GLY A 253 -8.89 -12.48 -4.94
N GLN A 254 -9.99 -12.54 -4.23
CA GLN A 254 -10.03 -12.54 -2.77
C GLN A 254 -9.93 -13.97 -2.27
N VAL A 255 -8.98 -14.22 -1.37
CA VAL A 255 -8.75 -15.50 -0.72
C VAL A 255 -9.04 -15.35 0.77
N ASP A 256 -9.85 -16.25 1.31
CA ASP A 256 -10.10 -16.29 2.75
C ASP A 256 -8.85 -16.77 3.51
N LEU A 257 -8.56 -16.08 4.61
CA LEU A 257 -7.50 -16.42 5.54
C LEU A 257 -8.10 -16.95 6.84
N PRO A 258 -7.39 -17.83 7.56
CA PRO A 258 -7.85 -18.33 8.86
C PRO A 258 -8.05 -17.16 9.83
N GLY A 259 -9.02 -17.26 10.73
CA GLY A 259 -9.30 -16.26 11.74
C GLY A 259 -10.12 -16.83 12.90
N PRO A 260 -10.24 -16.09 14.01
CA PRO A 260 -11.15 -16.47 15.07
C PRO A 260 -12.61 -16.38 14.59
N THR A 261 -13.49 -17.16 15.22
CA THR A 261 -14.93 -17.04 15.02
C THR A 261 -15.38 -15.61 15.29
N GLY A 262 -16.18 -15.05 14.38
CA GLY A 262 -16.62 -13.66 14.47
C GLY A 262 -15.79 -12.68 13.66
N GLU A 263 -14.75 -13.16 12.99
CA GLU A 263 -13.87 -12.35 12.14
C GLU A 263 -13.79 -12.96 10.74
N ALA A 264 -13.98 -12.13 9.72
CA ALA A 264 -13.71 -12.50 8.34
C ALA A 264 -12.39 -11.85 7.91
N ASN A 265 -11.42 -12.67 7.54
CA ASN A 265 -10.10 -12.23 7.09
C ASN A 265 -9.90 -12.65 5.65
N THR A 266 -9.50 -11.69 4.82
CA THR A 266 -9.26 -11.96 3.41
C THR A 266 -8.01 -11.28 2.91
N LEU A 267 -7.39 -11.88 1.90
CA LEU A 267 -6.22 -11.37 1.20
C LEU A 267 -6.55 -11.29 -0.29
N SER A 268 -6.21 -10.16 -0.91
CA SER A 268 -6.32 -9.98 -2.35
C SER A 268 -5.03 -9.39 -2.92
N LEU A 269 -4.85 -9.52 -4.24
CA LEU A 269 -3.73 -8.95 -4.96
C LEU A 269 -4.22 -7.80 -5.86
N ALA A 270 -3.82 -6.58 -5.51
CA ALA A 270 -4.09 -5.36 -6.27
C ALA A 270 -2.91 -5.01 -7.20
N PRO A 271 -3.13 -4.33 -8.33
CA PRO A 271 -2.04 -3.82 -9.16
C PRO A 271 -1.17 -2.82 -8.39
N ARG A 272 0.12 -2.75 -8.73
CA ARG A 272 1.05 -1.75 -8.20
C ARG A 272 0.92 -0.37 -8.86
N GLY A 273 0.46 -0.33 -10.10
CA GLY A 273 0.28 0.90 -10.86
C GLY A 273 1.00 0.84 -12.20
N ARG A 274 2.08 1.60 -12.35
CA ARG A 274 2.89 1.71 -13.58
C ARG A 274 4.18 0.91 -13.48
N VAL A 275 4.45 0.08 -14.49
CA VAL A 275 5.62 -0.79 -14.56
C VAL A 275 6.46 -0.41 -15.78
N LEU A 276 7.76 -0.20 -15.55
CA LEU A 276 8.76 -0.04 -16.62
C LEU A 276 9.44 -1.40 -16.89
N CYS A 277 9.24 -1.97 -18.07
CA CYS A 277 9.86 -3.23 -18.49
C CYS A 277 11.03 -2.98 -19.44
N LEU A 278 12.22 -3.49 -19.09
CA LEU A 278 13.48 -3.16 -19.75
C LEU A 278 14.19 -4.37 -20.38
N GLY A 279 13.57 -5.55 -20.39
CA GLY A 279 14.18 -6.75 -20.95
C GLY A 279 15.20 -7.40 -20.00
N PRO A 280 16.27 -8.01 -20.53
CA PRO A 280 17.19 -7.41 -21.51
C PRO A 280 17.02 -7.88 -22.96
N ASP A 281 16.32 -8.99 -23.17
CA ASP A 281 16.07 -9.63 -24.45
C ASP A 281 14.55 -9.71 -24.75
N ALA A 282 14.21 -10.14 -25.96
CA ALA A 282 12.82 -10.20 -26.44
C ALA A 282 11.92 -11.10 -25.57
N ASP A 283 12.41 -12.29 -25.20
CA ASP A 283 11.63 -13.25 -24.41
C ASP A 283 11.38 -12.75 -22.99
N THR A 284 12.40 -12.16 -22.38
CA THR A 284 12.30 -11.57 -21.03
C THR A 284 11.41 -10.34 -21.03
N LEU A 285 11.52 -9.45 -22.04
CA LEU A 285 10.67 -8.28 -22.16
C LEU A 285 9.19 -8.68 -22.30
N LEU A 286 8.92 -9.68 -23.15
CA LEU A 286 7.59 -10.25 -23.31
C LEU A 286 7.09 -10.83 -21.98
N ALA A 287 7.92 -11.61 -21.27
CA ALA A 287 7.56 -12.20 -19.98
C ALA A 287 7.25 -11.16 -18.90
N GLN A 288 8.05 -10.09 -18.79
CA GLN A 288 7.82 -8.98 -17.86
C GLN A 288 6.50 -8.28 -18.17
N THR A 289 6.26 -7.96 -19.46
CA THR A 289 5.05 -7.27 -19.92
C THR A 289 3.79 -8.09 -19.63
N ILE A 290 3.83 -9.40 -19.90
CA ILE A 290 2.71 -10.31 -19.63
C ILE A 290 2.36 -10.33 -18.14
N GLN A 291 3.36 -10.51 -17.26
CA GLN A 291 3.13 -10.62 -15.82
C GLN A 291 2.62 -9.30 -15.22
N ALA A 292 3.18 -8.17 -15.67
CA ALA A 292 2.75 -6.85 -15.24
C ALA A 292 1.29 -6.56 -15.66
N LEU A 293 0.94 -6.81 -16.93
CA LEU A 293 -0.44 -6.65 -17.41
C LEU A 293 -1.40 -7.63 -16.73
N ALA A 294 -0.99 -8.88 -16.49
CA ALA A 294 -1.81 -9.88 -15.81
C ALA A 294 -2.17 -9.49 -14.38
N ALA A 295 -1.24 -8.83 -13.68
CA ALA A 295 -1.46 -8.25 -12.36
C ALA A 295 -2.27 -6.94 -12.38
N GLY A 296 -2.63 -6.43 -13.56
CA GLY A 296 -3.48 -5.23 -13.73
C GLY A 296 -2.74 -3.91 -13.92
N ASN A 297 -1.43 -3.95 -14.11
CA ASN A 297 -0.62 -2.73 -14.20
C ASN A 297 -0.69 -2.10 -15.60
N ALA A 298 -0.43 -0.80 -15.66
CA ALA A 298 0.00 -0.12 -16.87
C ALA A 298 1.49 -0.41 -17.15
N VAL A 299 1.85 -0.67 -18.41
CA VAL A 299 3.20 -1.08 -18.79
C VAL A 299 3.80 -0.18 -19.85
N LEU A 300 4.94 0.41 -19.53
CA LEU A 300 5.84 0.99 -20.53
C LEU A 300 7.00 0.02 -20.77
N ALA A 301 7.07 -0.55 -21.96
CA ALA A 301 8.16 -1.43 -22.37
C ALA A 301 9.18 -0.65 -23.20
N VAL A 302 10.44 -0.62 -22.76
CA VAL A 302 11.52 0.12 -23.45
C VAL A 302 12.71 -0.80 -23.62
N ALA A 303 12.89 -1.28 -24.84
CA ALA A 303 14.00 -2.13 -25.22
C ALA A 303 14.17 -2.11 -26.75
N PRO A 304 15.36 -2.44 -27.27
CA PRO A 304 15.57 -2.61 -28.70
C PRO A 304 14.56 -3.61 -29.29
N GLY A 305 13.83 -3.20 -30.32
CA GLY A 305 12.81 -4.00 -30.99
C GLY A 305 11.51 -4.23 -30.19
N ALA A 306 11.28 -3.52 -29.08
CA ALA A 306 10.11 -3.72 -28.23
C ALA A 306 8.76 -3.68 -28.98
N PRO A 307 8.50 -2.75 -29.93
CA PRO A 307 7.25 -2.73 -30.69
C PRO A 307 6.99 -4.03 -31.47
N ALA A 308 8.03 -4.64 -32.04
CA ALA A 308 7.91 -5.89 -32.78
C ALA A 308 7.60 -7.07 -31.85
N VAL A 309 8.30 -7.16 -30.71
CA VAL A 309 8.10 -8.18 -29.68
C VAL A 309 6.67 -8.15 -29.15
N LEU A 310 6.12 -6.95 -28.94
CA LEU A 310 4.82 -6.74 -28.29
C LEU A 310 3.66 -6.50 -29.26
N SER A 311 3.89 -6.64 -30.57
CA SER A 311 2.90 -6.43 -31.63
C SER A 311 1.58 -7.20 -31.46
N ALA A 312 1.60 -8.34 -30.76
CA ALA A 312 0.38 -9.11 -30.45
C ALA A 312 -0.53 -8.43 -29.41
N LEU A 313 0.03 -7.57 -28.56
CA LEU A 313 -0.63 -6.89 -27.44
C LEU A 313 -0.89 -5.40 -27.73
N THR A 314 0.00 -4.72 -28.45
CA THR A 314 -0.14 -3.30 -28.78
C THR A 314 -1.39 -3.05 -29.64
N GLY A 315 -2.11 -1.95 -29.35
CA GLY A 315 -3.34 -1.58 -30.07
C GLY A 315 -4.57 -2.44 -29.76
N LYS A 316 -4.54 -3.24 -28.69
CA LYS A 316 -5.68 -4.08 -28.25
C LYS A 316 -6.50 -3.49 -27.09
N GLY A 317 -6.35 -2.19 -26.81
CA GLY A 317 -7.00 -1.53 -25.68
C GLY A 317 -6.41 -1.90 -24.31
N LEU A 318 -5.19 -2.47 -24.31
CA LEU A 318 -4.42 -2.73 -23.09
C LEU A 318 -3.65 -1.46 -22.69
N PRO A 319 -3.41 -1.20 -21.38
CA PRO A 319 -2.59 -0.09 -20.91
C PRO A 319 -1.11 -0.38 -21.16
N LEU A 320 -0.72 -0.42 -22.43
CA LEU A 320 0.61 -0.83 -22.89
C LEU A 320 1.13 0.16 -23.94
N ALA A 321 2.34 0.64 -23.73
CA ALA A 321 3.14 1.32 -24.75
C ALA A 321 4.50 0.62 -24.88
N ALA A 322 5.05 0.64 -26.09
CA ALA A 322 6.35 0.03 -26.41
C ALA A 322 7.20 1.02 -27.20
N ILE A 323 8.43 1.25 -26.74
CA ILE A 323 9.40 2.12 -27.38
C ILE A 323 10.61 1.27 -27.78
N ASP A 324 11.00 1.36 -29.05
CA ASP A 324 12.24 0.78 -29.53
C ASP A 324 13.41 1.63 -29.03
N GLY A 325 14.36 1.08 -28.30
CA GLY A 325 15.53 1.82 -27.81
C GLY A 325 15.89 1.49 -26.37
N ARG A 326 16.72 2.33 -25.76
CA ARG A 326 17.14 2.19 -24.36
C ARG A 326 16.88 3.47 -23.60
N PRO A 327 16.27 3.41 -22.40
CA PRO A 327 16.17 4.61 -21.59
C PRO A 327 17.57 5.01 -21.12
N ASP A 328 17.89 6.29 -21.21
CA ASP A 328 19.03 6.81 -20.48
C ASP A 328 18.71 6.69 -18.96
N PRO A 329 19.56 6.02 -18.16
CA PRO A 329 19.27 5.80 -16.75
C PRO A 329 19.03 7.10 -15.98
N VAL A 330 19.70 8.21 -16.35
CA VAL A 330 19.51 9.51 -15.67
C VAL A 330 18.13 10.07 -15.98
N GLU A 331 17.71 10.02 -17.25
CA GLU A 331 16.42 10.52 -17.73
C GLU A 331 15.25 9.74 -17.12
N ALA A 332 15.41 8.41 -16.95
CA ALA A 332 14.39 7.55 -16.33
C ALA A 332 14.16 7.86 -14.83
N ARG A 333 15.06 8.60 -14.16
CA ARG A 333 14.93 8.95 -12.74
C ARG A 333 13.67 9.78 -12.47
N ALA A 334 13.22 10.60 -13.41
CA ALA A 334 12.05 11.46 -13.24
C ALA A 334 10.71 10.74 -13.54
N LEU A 335 10.73 9.57 -14.20
CA LEU A 335 9.53 8.88 -14.66
C LEU A 335 8.69 8.35 -13.50
N LYS A 336 7.39 8.63 -13.43
CA LYS A 336 6.53 8.15 -12.32
C LYS A 336 6.12 6.68 -12.52
N VAL A 337 6.94 5.77 -11.99
CA VAL A 337 6.72 4.31 -12.02
C VAL A 337 6.74 3.72 -10.62
N ASP A 338 5.99 2.65 -10.45
CA ASP A 338 5.79 1.92 -9.19
C ASP A 338 6.58 0.62 -9.16
N VAL A 339 7.06 0.13 -10.32
CA VAL A 339 7.96 -1.03 -10.46
C VAL A 339 8.89 -0.82 -11.65
N VAL A 340 10.14 -1.26 -11.53
CA VAL A 340 11.05 -1.46 -12.68
C VAL A 340 11.39 -2.93 -12.80
N ALA A 341 11.21 -3.51 -13.99
CA ALA A 341 11.59 -4.88 -14.30
C ALA A 341 12.78 -4.90 -15.27
N PHE A 342 13.89 -5.50 -14.85
CA PHE A 342 15.11 -5.58 -15.65
C PHE A 342 15.95 -6.79 -15.25
N SER A 343 16.20 -7.72 -16.18
CA SER A 343 16.93 -8.97 -15.93
C SER A 343 18.30 -9.03 -16.63
N GLY A 344 18.92 -7.88 -16.97
CA GLY A 344 20.23 -7.84 -17.64
C GLY A 344 21.41 -8.26 -16.75
N THR A 345 22.65 -8.06 -17.18
CA THR A 345 23.86 -8.39 -16.40
C THR A 345 23.88 -7.74 -15.00
N PRO A 346 24.60 -8.31 -14.01
CA PRO A 346 24.74 -7.71 -12.68
C PRO A 346 25.25 -6.27 -12.70
N GLU A 347 26.13 -5.94 -13.64
CA GLU A 347 26.72 -4.62 -13.83
C GLU A 347 25.66 -3.61 -14.27
N ALA A 348 24.89 -3.94 -15.30
CA ALA A 348 23.78 -3.10 -15.76
C ALA A 348 22.71 -2.96 -14.68
N ALA A 349 22.40 -4.04 -13.96
CA ALA A 349 21.44 -4.03 -12.86
C ALA A 349 21.84 -3.08 -11.74
N ARG A 350 23.15 -2.98 -11.46
CA ARG A 350 23.70 -2.07 -10.45
C ARG A 350 23.48 -0.61 -10.84
N ILE A 351 23.57 -0.27 -12.13
CA ILE A 351 23.28 1.08 -12.63
C ILE A 351 21.81 1.41 -12.43
N VAL A 352 20.90 0.53 -12.88
CA VAL A 352 19.45 0.70 -12.70
C VAL A 352 19.11 0.85 -11.21
N ARG A 353 19.71 0.03 -10.34
CA ARG A 353 19.49 0.10 -8.88
C ARG A 353 19.90 1.43 -8.28
N LYS A 354 21.03 2.02 -8.72
CA LYS A 354 21.47 3.33 -8.23
C LYS A 354 20.47 4.42 -8.63
N VAL A 355 20.06 4.44 -9.89
CA VAL A 355 19.08 5.39 -10.41
C VAL A 355 17.77 5.35 -9.64
N ILE A 356 17.20 4.15 -9.45
CA ILE A 356 15.92 4.04 -8.73
C ILE A 356 16.04 4.42 -7.25
N ALA A 357 17.19 4.18 -6.62
CA ALA A 357 17.43 4.51 -5.21
C ALA A 357 17.58 6.01 -4.97
N GLU A 358 17.99 6.78 -5.98
CA GLU A 358 18.10 8.24 -5.90
C GLU A 358 16.77 8.97 -6.11
N ARG A 359 15.68 8.25 -6.39
CA ARG A 359 14.36 8.85 -6.58
C ARG A 359 13.77 9.31 -5.25
N ALA A 360 13.00 10.40 -5.29
CA ALA A 360 12.18 10.83 -4.17
C ALA A 360 10.85 10.03 -4.14
N GLY A 361 10.25 9.91 -2.95
CA GLY A 361 8.98 9.25 -2.75
C GLY A 361 9.11 7.77 -2.38
N PRO A 362 8.10 6.93 -2.71
CA PRO A 362 8.12 5.49 -2.41
C PRO A 362 9.34 4.78 -3.00
N ILE A 363 9.84 3.77 -2.29
CA ILE A 363 10.91 2.91 -2.80
C ILE A 363 10.36 2.06 -3.95
N VAL A 364 10.92 2.25 -5.15
CA VAL A 364 10.54 1.49 -6.34
C VAL A 364 11.30 0.15 -6.36
N PRO A 365 10.60 -1.01 -6.35
CA PRO A 365 11.24 -2.31 -6.46
C PRO A 365 11.83 -2.56 -7.85
N LEU A 366 12.99 -3.22 -7.87
CA LEU A 366 13.61 -3.77 -9.07
C LEU A 366 13.34 -5.27 -9.18
N VAL A 367 12.51 -5.67 -10.13
CA VAL A 367 12.23 -7.08 -10.45
C VAL A 367 13.33 -7.61 -11.37
N ARG A 368 14.10 -8.55 -10.84
CA ARG A 368 15.24 -9.17 -11.53
C ARG A 368 14.90 -10.53 -12.16
N GLU A 369 14.03 -11.29 -11.51
CA GLU A 369 13.63 -12.62 -11.97
C GLU A 369 12.82 -12.53 -13.27
N VAL A 370 13.03 -13.47 -14.18
CA VAL A 370 12.26 -13.56 -15.44
C VAL A 370 10.78 -13.85 -15.14
N LEU A 371 10.50 -14.75 -14.19
CA LEU A 371 9.16 -15.18 -13.81
C LEU A 371 8.90 -14.94 -12.31
N ASN A 372 8.32 -13.80 -11.97
CA ASN A 372 7.87 -13.46 -10.62
C ASN A 372 6.59 -12.61 -10.64
N PRO A 373 5.42 -13.20 -10.90
CA PRO A 373 4.19 -12.45 -11.08
C PRO A 373 3.74 -11.73 -9.80
N ALA A 374 4.06 -12.26 -8.61
CA ALA A 374 3.70 -11.67 -7.33
C ALA A 374 4.43 -10.34 -7.08
N ALA A 375 5.60 -10.13 -7.71
CA ALA A 375 6.34 -8.88 -7.59
C ALA A 375 5.63 -7.69 -8.27
N TYR A 376 4.64 -7.94 -9.13
CA TYR A 376 3.85 -6.92 -9.82
C TYR A 376 2.53 -6.59 -9.13
N ALA A 377 2.28 -7.13 -7.93
CA ALA A 377 1.07 -6.88 -7.16
C ALA A 377 1.38 -6.34 -5.75
N HIS A 378 0.44 -5.58 -5.21
CA HIS A 378 0.30 -5.29 -3.79
C HIS A 378 -0.60 -6.35 -3.15
N GLU A 379 -0.22 -6.83 -1.98
CA GLU A 379 -1.10 -7.62 -1.14
C GLU A 379 -2.00 -6.66 -0.34
N ARG A 380 -3.31 -6.89 -0.29
CA ARG A 380 -4.27 -6.14 0.53
C ARG A 380 -5.05 -7.09 1.44
N ALA A 381 -4.92 -6.88 2.74
CA ALA A 381 -5.60 -7.66 3.76
C ALA A 381 -6.81 -6.88 4.29
N VAL A 382 -8.00 -7.48 4.26
CA VAL A 382 -9.23 -6.91 4.81
C VAL A 382 -9.72 -7.80 5.96
N CYS A 383 -9.90 -7.19 7.12
CA CYS A 383 -10.33 -7.85 8.35
C CYS A 383 -11.63 -7.20 8.85
N VAL A 384 -12.72 -7.97 8.86
CA VAL A 384 -14.05 -7.49 9.23
C VAL A 384 -14.49 -8.15 10.53
N ASP A 385 -14.85 -7.35 11.54
CA ASP A 385 -15.60 -7.86 12.69
C ASP A 385 -17.05 -8.12 12.27
N THR A 386 -17.37 -9.40 12.10
CA THR A 386 -18.71 -9.88 11.72
C THR A 386 -19.67 -9.92 12.92
N THR A 387 -19.17 -9.70 14.14
CA THR A 387 -19.96 -9.65 15.37
C THR A 387 -20.35 -8.25 15.80
N ALA A 388 -19.96 -7.22 15.04
CA ALA A 388 -20.21 -5.81 15.35
C ALA A 388 -21.70 -5.43 15.52
N ALA A 389 -22.62 -6.30 15.07
CA ALA A 389 -24.06 -6.17 15.31
C ALA A 389 -24.52 -6.64 16.71
N GLY A 390 -23.64 -7.27 17.50
CA GLY A 390 -23.91 -7.79 18.84
C GLY A 390 -24.04 -9.31 18.93
N GLY A 391 -23.68 -10.07 17.89
CA GLY A 391 -23.78 -11.54 17.88
C GLY A 391 -23.16 -12.15 16.63
N ASN A 392 -22.99 -13.48 16.61
CA ASN A 392 -22.40 -14.22 15.49
C ASN A 392 -23.46 -15.08 14.79
N ALA A 393 -23.83 -14.72 13.57
CA ALA A 393 -24.84 -15.45 12.79
C ALA A 393 -24.42 -16.89 12.47
N SER A 394 -23.14 -17.14 12.16
CA SER A 394 -22.62 -18.48 11.84
C SER A 394 -22.72 -19.43 13.03
N LEU A 395 -22.55 -18.93 14.27
CA LEU A 395 -22.73 -19.74 15.47
C LEU A 395 -24.20 -20.08 15.74
N LEU A 396 -25.15 -19.20 15.38
CA LEU A 396 -26.58 -19.48 15.50
C LEU A 396 -27.03 -20.59 14.54
N ALA A 397 -26.39 -20.69 13.37
CA ALA A 397 -26.69 -21.73 12.37
C ALA A 397 -26.01 -23.08 12.65
N ALA A 398 -24.97 -23.10 13.49
CA ALA A 398 -24.21 -24.30 13.84
C ALA A 398 -24.76 -25.03 15.09
N ALA A 399 -25.81 -24.50 15.72
CA ALA A 399 -26.39 -24.98 16.97
C ALA A 399 -27.48 -26.05 16.76
#